data_AF-A0A3Q0QU56-F1
#
_entry.id   AF-A0A3Q0QU56-F1
#
_cell.length_a   1.000
_cell.length_b   1.000
_cell.length_c   1.000
_cell.angle_alpha   90.00
_cell.angle_beta   90.00
_cell.angle_gamma   90.00
#
_symmetry.space_group_name_H-M   'P 1'
#
loop_
_entity.id
_entity.type
_entity.pdbx_description
1 polymer ?
#
loop_
_entity_poly.entity_id
_entity_poly.type
_entity_poly.pdbx_seq_one_letter_code
_entity_poly.pdbx_strand_id
1 'polypeptide(L)'
;MVGLWRCTLAVMLTCVYLWGSGDAVGGAKSRPRPQKRPPKKPKITPIDLTEPAQNIDIERMLGRWYLLNSASKCSYLINHGTKVEPTVMTITRTPTSNEMLSVSTKTRHNHQCWEILQVYHLNPGTPGRLTLKAHPEDNIEIVIGETDYDSYAIMYYQKRGMITVKLYGRFLNNLSEPLLTKFEELAAKQNFQRAYHFPFPTYSMSNIILIR
;
A
#
# COMPACT_ATOMS: atom_id res chain seq x y z
N MET A 1 75.86 -61.99 -5.81
CA MET A 1 74.68 -62.80 -6.20
C MET A 1 73.66 -61.88 -6.86
N VAL A 2 73.62 -61.93 -8.18
CA VAL A 2 73.12 -60.89 -9.11
C VAL A 2 71.73 -61.28 -9.67
N GLY A 3 70.92 -61.98 -8.86
CA GLY A 3 69.66 -62.60 -9.30
C GLY A 3 68.38 -61.98 -8.74
N LEU A 4 68.46 -61.21 -7.64
CA LEU A 4 67.27 -60.72 -6.92
C LEU A 4 66.90 -59.26 -7.20
N TRP A 5 67.77 -58.52 -7.92
CA TRP A 5 67.57 -57.09 -8.22
C TRP A 5 66.82 -56.85 -9.54
N ARG A 6 66.66 -57.88 -10.38
CA ARG A 6 65.91 -57.78 -11.65
C ARG A 6 64.42 -58.04 -11.50
N CYS A 7 63.99 -58.76 -10.45
CA CYS A 7 62.56 -59.05 -10.22
C CYS A 7 61.84 -57.94 -9.44
N THR A 8 62.55 -57.11 -8.66
CA THR A 8 61.93 -56.00 -7.91
C THR A 8 61.64 -54.79 -8.80
N LEU A 9 62.42 -54.57 -9.87
CA LEU A 9 62.15 -53.54 -10.88
C LEU A 9 60.92 -53.86 -11.74
N ALA A 10 60.68 -55.15 -12.03
CA ALA A 10 59.53 -55.57 -12.85
C ALA A 10 58.18 -55.38 -12.13
N VAL A 11 58.12 -55.58 -10.80
CA VAL A 11 56.89 -55.41 -10.02
C VAL A 11 56.55 -53.94 -9.77
N MET A 12 57.57 -53.07 -9.62
CA MET A 12 57.36 -51.62 -9.47
C MET A 12 56.91 -50.94 -10.76
N LEU A 13 57.38 -51.41 -11.92
CA LEU A 13 56.93 -50.88 -13.22
C LEU A 13 55.46 -51.24 -13.50
N THR A 14 54.98 -52.43 -13.12
CA THR A 14 53.56 -52.80 -13.30
C THR A 14 52.58 -52.06 -12.39
N CYS A 15 53.00 -51.66 -11.17
CA CYS A 15 52.15 -50.84 -10.29
C CYS A 15 52.02 -49.39 -10.77
N VAL A 16 52.96 -48.87 -11.56
CA VAL A 16 52.89 -47.52 -12.14
C VAL A 16 52.00 -47.48 -13.39
N TYR A 17 51.92 -48.57 -14.16
CA TYR A 17 51.08 -48.62 -15.37
C TYR A 17 49.58 -48.87 -15.13
N LEU A 18 49.18 -49.25 -13.91
CA LEU A 18 47.77 -49.43 -13.54
C LEU A 18 47.13 -48.20 -12.87
N TRP A 19 47.87 -47.09 -12.72
CA TRP A 19 47.30 -45.79 -12.33
C TRP A 19 46.92 -44.94 -13.55
N GLY A 20 46.32 -45.60 -14.54
CA GLY A 20 45.79 -44.98 -15.74
C GLY A 20 44.40 -44.40 -15.49
N SER A 21 44.28 -43.09 -15.67
CA SER A 21 43.05 -42.33 -15.91
C SER A 21 42.02 -42.32 -14.77
N GLY A 22 42.36 -41.62 -13.68
CA GLY A 22 41.34 -40.86 -12.98
C GLY A 22 40.87 -39.73 -13.91
N ASP A 23 39.69 -39.89 -14.52
CA ASP A 23 39.07 -38.83 -15.31
C ASP A 23 39.00 -37.56 -14.45
N ALA A 24 39.73 -36.53 -14.89
CA ALA A 24 39.64 -35.22 -14.30
C ALA A 24 38.21 -34.73 -14.52
N VAL A 25 37.39 -34.83 -13.46
CA VAL A 25 36.04 -34.26 -13.41
C VAL A 25 36.15 -32.81 -13.85
N GLY A 26 35.57 -32.52 -15.02
CA GLY A 26 35.61 -31.21 -15.64
C GLY A 26 35.23 -30.14 -14.61
N GLY A 27 36.15 -29.19 -14.41
CA GLY A 27 35.96 -28.09 -13.47
C GLY A 27 34.61 -27.43 -13.71
N ALA A 28 33.86 -27.19 -12.63
CA ALA A 28 32.57 -26.54 -12.69
C ALA A 28 32.71 -25.19 -13.41
N LYS A 29 32.11 -25.05 -14.60
CA LYS A 29 31.97 -23.76 -15.28
C LYS A 29 31.21 -22.83 -14.33
N SER A 30 31.88 -21.77 -13.87
CA SER A 30 31.25 -20.74 -13.05
C SER A 30 30.06 -20.17 -13.81
N ARG A 31 28.87 -20.24 -13.21
CA ARG A 31 27.66 -19.67 -13.79
C ARG A 31 27.89 -18.15 -13.92
N PRO A 32 27.64 -17.53 -15.09
CA PRO A 32 27.78 -16.09 -15.23
C PRO A 32 26.97 -15.39 -14.15
N ARG A 33 27.59 -14.45 -13.43
CA ARG A 33 26.91 -13.62 -12.44
C ARG A 33 25.68 -12.99 -13.11
N PRO A 34 24.47 -13.10 -12.54
CA PRO A 34 23.29 -12.48 -13.14
C PRO A 34 23.58 -11.01 -13.39
N GLN A 35 23.54 -10.59 -14.65
CA GLN A 35 23.66 -9.17 -14.97
C GLN A 35 22.55 -8.43 -14.22
N LYS A 36 22.95 -7.37 -13.51
CA LYS A 36 22.06 -6.52 -12.74
C LYS A 36 21.00 -6.00 -13.73
N ARG A 37 19.74 -6.42 -13.57
CA ARG A 37 18.66 -5.98 -14.46
C ARG A 37 18.68 -4.44 -14.47
N PRO A 38 18.55 -3.81 -15.65
CA PRO A 38 18.46 -2.36 -15.73
C PRO A 38 17.33 -1.88 -14.80
N PRO A 39 17.53 -0.77 -14.06
CA PRO A 39 16.52 -0.26 -13.15
C PRO A 39 15.22 -0.05 -13.92
N LYS A 40 14.15 -0.70 -13.46
CA LYS A 40 12.81 -0.49 -14.04
C LYS A 40 12.50 0.99 -13.92
N LYS A 41 12.16 1.62 -15.05
CA LYS A 41 11.60 2.99 -15.04
C LYS A 41 10.44 3.03 -14.02
N PRO A 42 10.33 4.07 -13.18
CA PRO A 42 9.24 4.18 -12.22
C PRO A 42 7.93 4.09 -12.98
N LYS A 43 7.06 3.17 -12.57
CA LYS A 43 5.72 3.07 -13.14
C LYS A 43 4.93 4.26 -12.62
N ILE A 44 4.52 5.15 -13.51
CA ILE A 44 3.56 6.21 -13.17
C ILE A 44 2.26 5.52 -12.78
N THR A 45 1.78 5.83 -11.58
CA THR A 45 0.56 5.28 -11.02
C THR A 45 -0.55 6.34 -11.03
N PRO A 46 -1.84 5.94 -10.97
CA PRO A 46 -2.95 6.91 -11.01
C PRO A 46 -2.87 8.04 -9.98
N ILE A 47 -2.33 7.77 -8.78
CA ILE A 47 -2.19 8.80 -7.72
C ILE A 47 -1.04 9.79 -7.96
N ASP A 48 -0.10 9.47 -8.84
CA ASP A 48 0.98 10.39 -9.21
C ASP A 48 0.43 11.56 -10.02
N LEU A 49 -0.69 11.35 -10.73
CA LEU A 49 -1.39 12.38 -11.50
C LEU A 49 -2.30 13.26 -10.62
N THR A 50 -2.49 12.89 -9.35
CA THR A 50 -3.29 13.65 -8.40
C THR A 50 -2.41 14.63 -7.66
N GLU A 51 -2.65 15.92 -7.88
CA GLU A 51 -2.01 16.97 -7.10
C GLU A 51 -2.65 17.09 -5.71
N PRO A 52 -1.86 17.23 -4.62
CA PRO A 52 -2.38 17.59 -3.31
C PRO A 52 -3.03 18.98 -3.34
N ALA A 53 -3.92 19.25 -2.38
CA ALA A 53 -4.46 20.58 -2.21
C ALA A 53 -3.31 21.58 -1.90
N GLN A 54 -3.43 22.79 -2.44
CA GLN A 54 -2.40 23.81 -2.25
C GLN A 54 -2.37 24.28 -0.81
N ASN A 55 -1.16 24.44 -0.25
CA ASN A 55 -0.94 24.97 1.10
C ASN A 55 -1.75 24.23 2.19
N ILE A 56 -1.79 22.89 2.12
CA ILE A 56 -2.45 22.04 3.12
C ILE A 56 -1.89 22.33 4.52
N ASP A 57 -2.80 22.66 5.43
CA ASP A 57 -2.54 22.72 6.87
C ASP A 57 -3.02 21.42 7.53
N ILE A 58 -2.07 20.60 7.96
CA ILE A 58 -2.35 19.30 8.60
C ILE A 58 -3.02 19.48 9.97
N GLU A 59 -2.78 20.58 10.69
CA GLU A 59 -3.41 20.81 11.99
C GLU A 59 -4.91 21.01 11.86
N ARG A 60 -5.33 21.71 10.80
CA ARG A 60 -6.75 21.91 10.49
C ARG A 60 -7.45 20.64 10.00
N MET A 61 -6.70 19.62 9.60
CA MET A 61 -7.23 18.31 9.25
C MET A 61 -7.50 17.41 10.46
N LEU A 62 -7.02 17.77 11.66
CA LEU A 62 -7.24 16.99 12.87
C LEU A 62 -8.73 16.94 13.25
N GLY A 63 -9.08 15.97 14.09
CA GLY A 63 -10.44 15.74 14.57
C GLY A 63 -11.20 14.73 13.73
N ARG A 64 -12.53 14.82 13.83
CA ARG A 64 -13.47 13.81 13.29
C ARG A 64 -13.89 14.12 11.86
N TRP A 65 -14.05 13.06 11.08
CA TRP A 65 -14.46 13.05 9.68
C TRP A 65 -15.40 11.86 9.42
N TYR A 66 -16.55 12.11 8.82
CA TYR A 66 -17.52 11.09 8.43
C TYR A 66 -17.29 10.71 6.99
N LEU A 67 -17.14 9.41 6.68
CA LEU A 67 -17.08 8.96 5.29
C LEU A 67 -18.47 9.02 4.70
N LEU A 68 -18.65 9.84 3.66
CA LEU A 68 -19.95 10.10 3.03
C LEU A 68 -20.11 9.38 1.70
N ASN A 69 -19.02 9.29 0.91
CA ASN A 69 -19.03 8.59 -0.38
C ASN A 69 -17.64 8.05 -0.71
N SER A 70 -17.57 6.98 -1.50
CA SER A 70 -16.33 6.42 -2.03
C SER A 70 -16.50 6.07 -3.50
N ALA A 71 -15.54 6.47 -4.35
CA ALA A 71 -15.43 6.04 -5.74
C ALA A 71 -14.31 5.00 -5.87
N SER A 72 -14.62 3.78 -6.30
CA SER A 72 -13.64 2.68 -6.32
C SER A 72 -13.95 1.58 -7.33
N LYS A 73 -12.91 0.91 -7.83
CA LYS A 73 -12.99 -0.38 -8.55
C LYS A 73 -12.59 -1.57 -7.67
N CYS A 74 -12.44 -1.36 -6.36
CA CYS A 74 -12.15 -2.43 -5.41
C CYS A 74 -13.25 -3.49 -5.46
N SER A 75 -12.87 -4.75 -5.70
CA SER A 75 -13.81 -5.87 -5.87
C SER A 75 -14.77 -6.01 -4.68
N TYR A 76 -14.32 -5.71 -3.46
CA TYR A 76 -15.18 -5.75 -2.28
C TYR A 76 -16.32 -4.72 -2.38
N LEU A 77 -16.02 -3.47 -2.76
CA LEU A 77 -17.03 -2.42 -2.90
C LEU A 77 -17.96 -2.68 -4.10
N ILE A 78 -17.44 -3.23 -5.19
CA ILE A 78 -18.27 -3.62 -6.34
C ILE A 78 -19.32 -4.66 -5.93
N ASN A 79 -18.93 -5.65 -5.13
CA ASN A 79 -19.80 -6.77 -4.77
C ASN A 79 -20.67 -6.51 -3.52
N HIS A 80 -20.23 -5.62 -2.63
CA HIS A 80 -20.87 -5.38 -1.33
C HIS A 80 -21.17 -3.89 -1.07
N GLY A 81 -21.12 -3.05 -2.11
CA GLY A 81 -21.29 -1.61 -2.01
C GLY A 81 -22.65 -1.17 -1.48
N THR A 82 -23.67 -2.01 -1.57
CA THR A 82 -25.00 -1.77 -0.98
C THR A 82 -25.08 -2.10 0.51
N LYS A 83 -24.05 -2.75 1.07
CA LYS A 83 -23.94 -3.16 2.47
C LYS A 83 -22.81 -2.43 3.20
N VAL A 84 -22.35 -1.29 2.66
CA VAL A 84 -21.36 -0.47 3.36
C VAL A 84 -21.94 0.06 4.66
N GLU A 85 -21.10 0.11 5.69
CA GLU A 85 -21.51 0.48 7.03
C GLU A 85 -21.02 1.90 7.37
N PRO A 86 -21.76 2.62 8.23
CA PRO A 86 -21.36 3.96 8.64
C PRO A 86 -19.94 3.97 9.19
N THR A 87 -19.09 4.85 8.66
CA THR A 87 -17.66 4.89 8.94
C THR A 87 -17.21 6.29 9.36
N VAL A 88 -16.55 6.38 10.52
CA VAL A 88 -16.02 7.62 11.10
C VAL A 88 -14.52 7.50 11.24
N MET A 89 -13.78 8.47 10.72
CA MET A 89 -12.34 8.62 10.90
C MET A 89 -12.08 9.73 11.92
N THR A 90 -11.13 9.52 12.83
CA THR A 90 -10.62 10.55 13.75
C THR A 90 -9.12 10.63 13.58
N ILE A 91 -8.62 11.81 13.21
CA ILE A 91 -7.20 12.08 13.02
C ILE A 91 -6.70 12.86 14.22
N THR A 92 -5.63 12.38 14.86
CA THR A 92 -4.97 13.08 15.96
C THR A 92 -3.45 13.11 15.77
N ARG A 93 -2.80 14.05 16.45
CA ARG A 93 -1.34 14.11 16.46
C ARG A 93 -0.78 12.94 17.26
N THR A 94 0.29 12.31 16.77
CA THR A 94 1.00 11.36 17.62
C THR A 94 1.80 12.10 18.70
N PRO A 95 1.84 11.61 19.96
CA PRO A 95 2.65 12.23 21.00
C PRO A 95 4.17 12.12 20.73
N THR A 96 4.56 11.18 19.88
CA THR A 96 5.94 10.76 19.68
C THR A 96 6.63 11.45 18.51
N SER A 97 5.89 11.99 17.54
CA SER A 97 6.48 12.65 16.38
C SER A 97 5.53 13.63 15.70
N ASN A 98 6.11 14.72 15.20
CA ASN A 98 5.41 15.67 14.35
C ASN A 98 5.28 15.21 12.88
N GLU A 99 5.84 14.05 12.52
CA GLU A 99 5.78 13.50 11.17
C GLU A 99 4.76 12.37 11.05
N MET A 100 4.02 12.09 12.12
CA MET A 100 3.05 10.99 12.17
C MET A 100 1.70 11.48 12.71
N LEU A 101 0.64 10.94 12.12
CA LEU A 101 -0.74 11.11 12.53
C LEU A 101 -1.29 9.78 13.00
N SER A 102 -1.94 9.78 14.16
CA SER A 102 -2.74 8.64 14.62
C SER A 102 -4.13 8.74 14.01
N VAL A 103 -4.59 7.68 13.37
CA VAL A 103 -5.87 7.64 12.67
C VAL A 103 -6.69 6.48 13.22
N SER A 104 -7.77 6.80 13.92
CA SER A 104 -8.77 5.82 14.34
C SER A 104 -9.91 5.82 13.32
N THR A 105 -10.23 4.66 12.75
CA THR A 105 -11.41 4.47 11.90
C THR A 105 -12.39 3.55 12.62
N LYS A 106 -13.57 4.06 12.94
CA LYS A 106 -14.65 3.28 13.53
C LYS A 106 -15.69 2.95 12.48
N THR A 107 -16.12 1.70 12.46
CA THR A 107 -17.16 1.22 11.53
C THR A 107 -17.97 0.13 12.22
N ARG A 108 -19.15 -0.18 11.66
CA ARG A 108 -19.95 -1.30 12.12
C ARG A 108 -19.62 -2.54 11.30
N HIS A 109 -19.50 -3.68 11.96
CA HIS A 109 -19.34 -4.98 11.30
C HIS A 109 -20.02 -6.04 12.16
N ASN A 110 -20.91 -6.85 11.55
CA ASN A 110 -21.73 -7.85 12.23
C ASN A 110 -22.47 -7.29 13.47
N HIS A 111 -23.14 -6.14 13.30
CA HIS A 111 -23.88 -5.43 14.37
C HIS A 111 -23.02 -4.96 15.56
N GLN A 112 -21.70 -5.06 15.49
CA GLN A 112 -20.78 -4.56 16.51
C GLN A 112 -19.94 -3.41 15.97
N CYS A 113 -19.51 -2.50 16.85
CA CYS A 113 -18.64 -1.39 16.50
C CYS A 113 -17.18 -1.82 16.60
N TRP A 114 -16.44 -1.70 15.51
CA TRP A 114 -15.02 -2.01 15.41
C TRP A 114 -14.22 -0.72 15.29
N GLU A 115 -13.04 -0.67 15.92
CA GLU A 115 -12.07 0.41 15.78
C GLU A 115 -10.78 -0.12 15.16
N ILE A 116 -10.36 0.54 14.08
CA ILE A 116 -9.13 0.26 13.36
C ILE A 116 -8.16 1.41 13.62
N LEU A 117 -7.02 1.10 14.24
CA LEU A 117 -5.97 2.08 14.53
C LEU A 117 -4.90 2.01 13.42
N GLN A 118 -4.58 3.18 12.86
CA GLN A 118 -3.62 3.34 11.78
C GLN A 118 -2.66 4.49 12.10
N VAL A 119 -1.46 4.45 11.50
CA VAL A 119 -0.49 5.54 11.59
C VAL A 119 -0.19 6.03 10.17
N TYR A 120 -0.49 7.30 9.91
CA TYR A 120 -0.16 7.94 8.63
C TYR A 120 1.13 8.73 8.80
N HIS A 121 2.11 8.46 7.94
CA HIS A 121 3.36 9.21 7.89
C HIS A 121 3.19 10.39 6.93
N LEU A 122 3.59 11.58 7.38
CA LEU A 122 3.71 12.75 6.52
C LEU A 122 4.90 12.55 5.58
N ASN A 123 4.75 12.88 4.29
CA ASN A 123 5.87 12.83 3.35
C ASN A 123 6.61 14.17 3.34
N PRO A 124 7.90 14.22 3.72
CA PRO A 124 8.68 15.47 3.70
C PRO A 124 8.75 16.05 2.29
N GLY A 125 8.58 17.37 2.16
CA GLY A 125 8.67 18.08 0.87
C GLY A 125 7.43 18.00 -0.02
N THR A 126 6.43 17.16 0.31
CA THR A 126 5.16 17.10 -0.42
C THR A 126 3.97 17.20 0.54
N PRO A 127 3.62 18.42 1.01
CA PRO A 127 2.47 18.63 1.88
C PRO A 127 1.20 18.03 1.29
N GLY A 128 0.38 17.40 2.13
CA GLY A 128 -0.85 16.71 1.71
C GLY A 128 -0.66 15.30 1.13
N ARG A 129 0.58 14.86 0.89
CA ARG A 129 0.89 13.43 0.63
C ARG A 129 1.25 12.72 1.93
N LEU A 130 0.59 11.60 2.17
CA LEU A 130 0.73 10.76 3.35
C LEU A 130 0.95 9.31 2.94
N THR A 131 1.55 8.53 3.82
CA THR A 131 1.75 7.09 3.60
C THR A 131 1.31 6.29 4.82
N LEU A 132 0.40 5.34 4.62
CA LEU A 132 0.17 4.26 5.59
C LEU A 132 1.10 3.10 5.25
N LYS A 133 2.07 2.86 6.14
CA LYS A 133 3.07 1.81 5.95
C LYS A 133 2.49 0.44 6.25
N ALA A 134 2.78 -0.51 5.38
CA ALA A 134 2.51 -1.93 5.53
C ALA A 134 3.72 -2.71 4.97
N HIS A 135 3.50 -3.90 4.42
CA HIS A 135 4.50 -4.51 3.56
C HIS A 135 4.78 -3.58 2.35
N PRO A 136 6.01 -3.46 1.82
CA PRO A 136 6.32 -2.48 0.75
C PRO A 136 5.40 -2.53 -0.47
N GLU A 137 4.90 -3.70 -0.84
CA GLU A 137 3.95 -3.89 -1.95
C GLU A 137 2.49 -3.51 -1.58
N ASP A 138 2.21 -3.34 -0.29
CA ASP A 138 0.91 -3.08 0.31
C ASP A 138 0.80 -1.70 0.97
N ASN A 139 1.86 -0.89 0.89
CA ASN A 139 1.82 0.50 1.31
C ASN A 139 0.64 1.20 0.63
N ILE A 140 -0.04 2.05 1.41
CA ILE A 140 -1.14 2.85 0.91
C ILE A 140 -0.66 4.29 0.83
N GLU A 141 -0.58 4.80 -0.39
CA GLU A 141 -0.32 6.20 -0.65
C GLU A 141 -1.63 6.96 -0.54
N ILE A 142 -1.59 8.09 0.16
CA ILE A 142 -2.76 8.90 0.46
C ILE A 142 -2.47 10.33 0.03
N VAL A 143 -3.39 10.94 -0.70
CA VAL A 143 -3.28 12.34 -1.11
C VAL A 143 -4.54 13.08 -0.65
N ILE A 144 -4.36 14.14 0.13
CA ILE A 144 -5.43 15.10 0.42
C ILE A 144 -5.52 16.01 -0.80
N GLY A 145 -6.49 15.77 -1.68
CA GLY A 145 -6.60 16.49 -2.96
C GLY A 145 -7.37 17.80 -2.86
N GLU A 146 -8.45 17.82 -2.07
CA GLU A 146 -9.24 19.05 -1.87
C GLU A 146 -9.86 19.05 -0.47
N THR A 147 -9.90 20.19 0.19
CA THR A 147 -10.58 20.38 1.48
C THR A 147 -10.76 21.85 1.75
N ASP A 148 -11.83 22.20 2.48
CA ASP A 148 -11.99 23.50 3.11
C ASP A 148 -11.75 23.44 4.64
N TYR A 149 -11.29 22.28 5.14
CA TYR A 149 -11.06 21.91 6.54
C TYR A 149 -12.31 21.83 7.42
N ASP A 150 -13.28 22.72 7.18
CA ASP A 150 -14.40 22.99 8.07
C ASP A 150 -15.67 22.23 7.67
N SER A 151 -15.78 21.79 6.41
CA SER A 151 -16.96 21.08 5.93
C SER A 151 -16.66 19.78 5.19
N TYR A 152 -15.65 19.71 4.32
CA TYR A 152 -15.35 18.49 3.57
C TYR A 152 -13.86 18.27 3.31
N ALA A 153 -13.52 17.02 2.99
CA ALA A 153 -12.23 16.65 2.44
C ALA A 153 -12.40 15.53 1.40
N ILE A 154 -11.69 15.63 0.28
CA ILE A 154 -11.60 14.61 -0.76
C ILE A 154 -10.19 14.05 -0.74
N MET A 155 -10.10 12.76 -0.40
CA MET A 155 -8.83 12.05 -0.22
C MET A 155 -8.73 10.89 -1.20
N TYR A 156 -7.56 10.72 -1.78
CA TYR A 156 -7.23 9.66 -2.72
C TYR A 156 -6.38 8.63 -2.00
N TYR A 157 -6.72 7.36 -2.15
CA TYR A 157 -6.00 6.23 -1.58
C TYR A 157 -5.56 5.33 -2.71
N GLN A 158 -4.28 4.99 -2.77
CA GLN A 158 -3.77 4.04 -3.75
C GLN A 158 -3.10 2.88 -3.06
N LYS A 159 -3.51 1.67 -3.44
CA LYS A 159 -2.88 0.42 -3.00
C LYS A 159 -2.69 -0.48 -4.21
N ARG A 160 -1.48 -1.00 -4.42
CA ARG A 160 -1.15 -1.90 -5.55
C ARG A 160 -1.60 -1.34 -6.92
N GLY A 161 -1.47 -0.03 -7.12
CA GLY A 161 -1.90 0.68 -8.34
C GLY A 161 -3.41 0.83 -8.52
N MET A 162 -4.23 0.38 -7.56
CA MET A 162 -5.67 0.62 -7.54
C MET A 162 -5.97 1.85 -6.68
N ILE A 163 -6.56 2.86 -7.30
CA ILE A 163 -6.95 4.10 -6.63
C ILE A 163 -8.39 4.00 -6.10
N THR A 164 -8.68 4.71 -5.03
CA THR A 164 -10.01 4.91 -4.43
C THR A 164 -10.10 6.34 -3.96
N VAL A 165 -11.16 7.04 -4.35
CA VAL A 165 -11.43 8.42 -3.91
C VAL A 165 -12.47 8.37 -2.80
N LYS A 166 -12.26 9.12 -1.72
CA LYS A 166 -13.19 9.18 -0.59
C LYS A 166 -13.57 10.62 -0.30
N LEU A 167 -14.87 10.85 -0.19
CA LEU A 167 -15.45 12.11 0.29
C LEU A 167 -15.75 11.98 1.77
N TYR A 168 -15.11 12.84 2.56
CA TYR A 168 -15.35 13.00 3.98
C TYR A 168 -16.07 14.32 4.26
N GLY A 169 -16.92 14.33 5.28
CA GLY A 169 -17.53 15.54 5.80
C GLY A 169 -17.28 15.72 7.30
N ARG A 170 -17.26 16.98 7.77
CA ARG A 170 -17.25 17.28 9.21
C ARG A 170 -18.58 16.98 9.90
N PHE A 171 -19.69 17.09 9.16
CA PHE A 171 -21.03 16.76 9.63
C PHE A 171 -21.72 15.79 8.68
N LEU A 172 -22.71 15.05 9.20
CA LEU A 172 -23.46 14.04 8.45
C LEU A 172 -24.37 14.63 7.37
N ASN A 173 -24.76 15.89 7.52
CA ASN A 173 -25.59 16.64 6.59
C ASN A 173 -24.77 17.45 5.57
N ASN A 174 -23.45 17.28 5.51
CA ASN A 174 -22.58 17.96 4.53
C ASN A 174 -22.65 17.30 3.15
N LEU A 175 -23.85 17.07 2.64
CA LEU A 175 -24.13 16.47 1.33
C LEU A 175 -24.94 17.44 0.48
N SER A 176 -24.33 18.55 0.08
CA SER A 176 -24.93 19.48 -0.87
C SER A 176 -24.72 18.99 -2.32
N GLU A 177 -25.67 19.29 -3.21
CA GLU A 177 -25.53 18.95 -4.64
C GLU A 177 -24.24 19.49 -5.28
N PRO A 178 -23.78 20.72 -4.98
CA PRO A 178 -22.50 21.21 -5.52
C PRO A 178 -21.29 20.38 -5.04
N LEU A 179 -21.29 19.93 -3.79
CA LEU A 179 -20.20 19.09 -3.26
C LEU A 179 -20.21 17.70 -3.88
N LEU A 180 -21.38 17.10 -4.05
CA LEU A 180 -21.53 15.81 -4.73
C LEU A 180 -21.11 15.89 -6.19
N THR A 181 -21.52 16.94 -6.90
CA THR A 181 -21.13 17.18 -8.30
C THR A 181 -19.61 17.34 -8.43
N LYS A 182 -19.00 18.15 -7.55
CA LYS A 182 -17.54 18.29 -7.47
C LYS A 182 -16.85 16.94 -7.25
N PHE A 183 -17.36 16.13 -6.32
CA PHE A 183 -16.82 14.80 -6.07
C PHE A 183 -16.95 13.88 -7.30
N GLU A 184 -18.09 13.90 -8.01
CA GLU A 184 -18.27 13.18 -9.28
C GLU A 184 -17.27 13.62 -10.35
N GLU A 185 -17.05 14.92 -10.52
CA GLU A 185 -16.10 15.46 -11.51
C GLU A 185 -14.66 15.03 -11.21
N LEU A 186 -14.25 15.08 -9.95
CA LEU A 186 -12.91 14.63 -9.53
C LEU A 186 -12.73 13.12 -9.67
N ALA A 187 -13.75 12.34 -9.34
CA ALA A 187 -13.73 10.89 -9.54
C ALA A 187 -13.71 10.51 -11.02
N ALA A 188 -14.41 11.27 -11.87
CA ALA A 188 -14.41 11.07 -13.32
C ALA A 188 -13.02 11.27 -13.94
N LYS A 189 -12.21 12.21 -13.44
CA LYS A 189 -10.78 12.37 -13.82
C LYS A 189 -9.95 11.12 -13.54
N GLN A 190 -10.37 10.30 -12.59
CA GLN A 190 -9.78 8.99 -12.25
C GLN A 190 -10.46 7.81 -12.95
N ASN A 191 -11.27 8.08 -13.98
CA ASN A 191 -12.05 7.10 -14.75
C ASN A 191 -13.06 6.31 -13.90
N PHE A 192 -13.66 6.96 -12.89
CA PHE A 192 -14.82 6.45 -12.18
C PHE A 192 -16.10 7.06 -12.78
N GLN A 193 -16.90 6.20 -13.40
CA GLN A 193 -18.30 6.49 -13.75
C GLN A 193 -19.18 6.33 -12.51
N ARG A 194 -20.43 6.85 -12.57
CA ARG A 194 -21.42 6.77 -11.47
C ARG A 194 -21.61 5.39 -10.86
N ALA A 195 -21.52 4.31 -11.67
CA ALA A 195 -21.63 2.94 -11.19
C ALA A 195 -20.54 2.52 -10.18
N TYR A 196 -19.45 3.27 -10.09
CA TYR A 196 -18.34 3.03 -9.16
C TYR A 196 -18.41 3.90 -7.90
N HIS A 197 -19.51 4.62 -7.67
CA HIS A 197 -19.74 5.44 -6.48
C HIS A 197 -20.56 4.68 -5.45
N PHE A 198 -20.11 4.72 -4.20
CA PHE A 198 -20.70 4.01 -3.08
C PHE A 198 -21.00 5.01 -1.97
N PRO A 199 -22.25 5.51 -1.88
CA PRO A 199 -22.66 6.38 -0.78
C PRO A 199 -22.66 5.60 0.53
N PHE A 200 -22.06 6.17 1.57
CA PHE A 200 -22.01 5.58 2.89
C PHE A 200 -23.22 6.04 3.72
N PRO A 201 -23.80 5.16 4.57
CA PRO A 201 -24.98 5.54 5.32
C PRO A 201 -24.62 6.52 6.44
N THR A 202 -25.45 7.53 6.65
CA THR A 202 -25.23 8.58 7.65
C THR A 202 -25.98 8.32 8.95
N TYR A 203 -26.93 7.38 8.97
CA TYR A 203 -27.67 7.02 10.18
C TYR A 203 -26.77 6.29 11.20
N SER A 204 -27.12 6.36 12.49
CA SER A 204 -26.45 5.65 13.61
C SER A 204 -24.96 5.96 13.87
N MET A 205 -24.35 6.89 13.12
CA MET A 205 -22.95 7.34 13.31
C MET A 205 -22.69 7.97 14.69
N SER A 206 -23.71 8.58 15.30
CA SER A 206 -23.65 9.21 16.63
C SER A 206 -23.51 8.21 17.77
N ASN A 207 -23.86 6.92 17.53
CA ASN A 207 -23.93 5.86 18.53
C ASN A 207 -22.89 4.74 18.29
N ILE A 208 -21.81 5.02 17.55
CA ILE A 208 -20.68 4.09 17.42
C ILE A 208 -19.88 4.10 18.74
N ILE A 209 -20.46 3.47 19.76
CA ILE A 209 -19.84 3.21 21.05
C ILE A 209 -19.09 1.89 20.92
N LEU A 210 -17.80 1.90 21.27
CA LEU A 210 -17.03 0.67 21.32
C LEU A 210 -17.53 -0.14 22.51
N ILE A 211 -18.05 -1.33 22.23
CA ILE A 211 -18.28 -2.34 23.26
C ILE A 211 -16.87 -2.89 23.58
N ARG A 212 -16.29 -2.40 24.68
CA ARG A 212 -15.07 -2.98 25.25
C ARG A 212 -15.43 -4.11 26.18
#